data_AF-A0A0J5GHZ5-F1
#
_entry.id   AF-A0A0J5GHZ5-F1
#
_cell.length_a   1.000
_cell.length_b   1.000
_cell.length_c   1.000
_cell.angle_alpha   90.00
_cell.angle_beta   90.00
_cell.angle_gamma   90.00
#
_symmetry.space_group_name_H-M   'P 1'
#
loop_
_entity.id
_entity.type
_entity.pdbx_description
1 polymer ?
#
loop_
_entity_poly.entity_id
_entity_poly.type
_entity_poly.pdbx_seq_one_letter_code
_entity_poly.pdbx_strand_id
1 'polypeptide(L)'
;MNTATTPCPVVASLGQYLAAQGRDECLILAIEAEADLLLEDEKRRAQLADSFVESLHDAGSEALLAEFHAFVGKQLLRAAFDHDPVVSALYPNLAKAAREWVDLVAEVQVKKEAA
;
A
#
# COMPACT_ATOMS: atom_id res chain seq x y z
N MET A 1 57.22 23.56 15.97
CA MET A 1 56.48 22.88 17.05
C MET A 1 55.08 22.63 16.55
N ASN A 2 54.79 21.39 16.13
CA ASN A 2 53.46 21.01 15.64
C ASN A 2 52.56 20.71 16.84
N THR A 3 51.62 21.61 17.14
CA THR A 3 50.52 21.32 18.07
C THR A 3 49.50 20.48 17.32
N ALA A 4 49.72 19.16 17.28
CA ALA A 4 48.66 18.22 16.94
C ALA A 4 47.66 18.22 18.11
N THR A 5 46.66 19.10 18.04
CA THR A 5 45.55 19.12 18.98
C THR A 5 44.70 17.89 18.71
N THR A 6 44.91 16.83 19.47
CA THR A 6 44.09 15.61 19.38
C THR A 6 42.65 16.00 19.71
N PRO A 7 41.69 15.81 18.79
CA PRO A 7 40.30 16.16 19.05
C PRO A 7 39.83 15.41 20.30
N CYS A 8 39.19 16.14 21.22
CA CYS A 8 38.66 15.57 22.46
C CYS A 8 37.82 14.33 22.10
N PRO A 9 38.06 13.15 22.73
CA PRO A 9 37.41 11.90 22.35
C PRO A 9 35.88 11.98 22.38
N VAL A 10 35.32 12.85 23.23
CA VAL A 10 33.88 13.15 23.26
C VAL A 10 33.40 13.85 21.98
N VAL A 11 34.17 14.78 21.44
CA VAL A 11 33.85 15.49 20.19
C VAL A 11 33.97 14.56 18.98
N ALA A 12 34.97 13.68 18.98
CA ALA A 12 35.12 12.66 17.94
C ALA A 12 33.97 11.64 17.97
N SER A 13 33.58 11.19 19.17
CA SER A 13 32.44 10.27 19.36
C SER A 13 31.11 10.92 18.98
N LEU A 14 30.89 12.18 19.36
CA LEU A 14 29.69 12.93 18.99
C LEU A 14 29.61 13.14 17.47
N GLY A 15 30.73 13.46 16.81
CA GLY A 15 30.78 13.59 15.34
C GLY A 15 30.48 12.28 14.62
N GLN A 16 30.95 11.14 15.14
CA GLN A 16 30.61 9.82 14.59
C GLN A 16 29.13 9.46 14.78
N TYR A 17 28.55 9.80 15.94
CA TYR A 17 27.14 9.59 16.21
C TYR A 17 26.26 10.44 15.29
N LEU A 18 26.54 11.73 15.14
CA LEU A 18 25.81 12.61 14.24
C LEU A 18 25.94 12.20 12.77
N ALA A 19 27.12 11.72 12.36
CA ALA A 19 27.32 11.18 11.01
C ALA A 19 26.57 9.85 10.79
N ALA A 20 26.44 9.01 11.83
CA ALA A 20 25.63 7.79 11.76
C ALA A 20 24.14 8.14 11.66
N GLN A 21 23.64 9.03 12.51
CA GLN A 21 22.26 9.52 12.45
C GLN A 21 21.92 10.15 11.10
N GLY A 22 22.81 11.00 10.57
CA GLY A 22 22.61 11.59 9.24
C GLY A 22 22.63 10.56 8.10
N ARG A 23 23.36 9.45 8.25
CA ARG A 23 23.30 8.32 7.30
C ARG A 23 21.98 7.55 7.42
N ASP A 24 21.48 7.34 8.63
CA ASP A 24 20.22 6.65 8.86
C ASP A 24 19.05 7.46 8.31
N GLU A 25 19.04 8.79 8.53
CA GLU A 25 18.05 9.70 7.94
C GLU A 25 18.12 9.74 6.41
N CYS A 26 19.33 9.82 5.82
CA CYS A 26 19.51 9.72 4.38
C CYS A 26 19.04 8.37 3.80
N LEU A 27 19.22 7.28 4.53
CA LEU A 27 18.77 5.96 4.11
C LEU A 27 17.23 5.87 4.11
N ILE A 28 16.57 6.39 5.15
CA ILE A 28 15.10 6.44 5.22
C ILE A 28 14.55 7.22 4.02
N LEU A 29 15.07 8.42 3.77
CA LEU A 29 14.64 9.25 2.63
C LEU A 29 14.88 8.57 1.28
N ALA A 30 15.98 7.84 1.13
CA ALA A 30 16.25 7.09 -0.09
C ALA A 30 15.27 5.92 -0.29
N ILE A 31 14.88 5.24 0.80
CA ILE A 31 13.87 4.17 0.76
C ILE A 31 12.51 4.75 0.39
N GLU A 32 12.10 5.85 1.00
CA GLU A 32 10.84 6.54 0.69
C GLU A 32 10.79 7.00 -0.78
N ALA A 33 11.87 7.63 -1.25
CA ALA A 33 11.96 8.07 -2.65
C ALA A 33 11.89 6.89 -3.63
N GLU A 34 12.55 5.76 -3.36
CA GLU A 34 12.45 4.58 -4.22
C GLU A 34 11.05 3.98 -4.16
N ALA A 35 10.40 3.94 -2.99
CA ALA A 35 9.03 3.47 -2.86
C ALA A 35 8.06 4.30 -3.71
N ASP A 36 8.21 5.63 -3.71
CA ASP A 36 7.42 6.52 -4.57
C ASP A 36 7.66 6.20 -6.05
N LEU A 37 8.91 6.02 -6.48
CA LEU A 37 9.24 5.66 -7.86
C LEU A 37 8.66 4.31 -8.29
N LEU A 38 8.64 3.32 -7.39
CA LEU A 38 8.02 2.02 -7.64
C LEU A 38 6.50 2.15 -7.83
N LEU A 39 5.86 3.07 -7.10
CA LEU A 39 4.42 3.31 -7.18
C LEU A 39 4.00 4.20 -8.36
N GLU A 40 4.87 5.10 -8.83
CA GLU A 40 4.61 5.93 -10.01
C GLU A 40 4.61 5.12 -11.32
N ASP A 41 5.54 4.18 -11.46
CA ASP A 41 5.65 3.31 -12.64
C ASP A 41 4.54 2.24 -12.64
N GLU A 42 3.66 2.26 -13.65
CA GLU A 42 2.50 1.37 -13.74
C GLU A 42 2.88 -0.12 -13.72
N LYS A 43 3.97 -0.50 -14.41
CA LYS A 43 4.41 -1.88 -14.50
C LYS A 43 4.99 -2.34 -13.17
N ARG A 44 5.83 -1.51 -12.54
CA ARG A 44 6.42 -1.83 -11.23
C ARG A 44 5.36 -1.87 -10.15
N ARG A 45 4.39 -0.95 -10.17
CA ARG A 45 3.25 -0.94 -9.26
C ARG A 45 2.41 -2.22 -9.39
N ALA A 46 2.15 -2.69 -10.61
CA ALA A 46 1.45 -3.96 -10.83
C ALA A 46 2.23 -5.15 -10.24
N GLN A 47 3.53 -5.23 -10.52
CA GLN A 47 4.41 -6.27 -9.97
C GLN A 47 4.46 -6.22 -8.44
N LEU A 48 4.51 -5.02 -7.86
CA LEU A 48 4.52 -4.83 -6.41
C LEU A 48 3.20 -5.28 -5.79
N ALA A 49 2.06 -4.95 -6.41
CA ALA A 49 0.75 -5.39 -5.96
C ALA A 49 0.62 -6.93 -5.96
N ASP A 50 1.06 -7.59 -7.03
CA ASP A 50 1.06 -9.06 -7.12
C ASP A 50 1.93 -9.66 -6.00
N SER A 51 3.17 -9.18 -5.85
CA SER A 51 4.08 -9.66 -4.81
C SER A 51 3.57 -9.43 -3.39
N PHE A 52 2.86 -8.32 -3.17
CA PHE A 52 2.25 -8.04 -1.87
C PHE A 52 1.16 -9.04 -1.56
N VAL A 53 0.25 -9.32 -2.51
CA VAL A 53 -0.82 -10.31 -2.32
C VAL A 53 -0.23 -11.71 -2.10
N GLU A 54 0.80 -12.11 -2.85
CA GLU A 54 1.53 -13.36 -2.63
C GLU A 54 2.10 -13.42 -1.21
N SER A 55 2.71 -12.34 -0.72
CA SER A 55 3.26 -12.29 0.64
C SER A 55 2.21 -12.48 1.73
N LEU A 56 0.95 -12.06 1.49
CA LEU A 56 -0.15 -12.29 2.43
C LEU A 56 -0.48 -13.78 2.56
N HIS A 57 -0.38 -14.53 1.46
CA HIS A 57 -0.55 -15.98 1.47
C HIS A 57 0.62 -16.67 2.17
N ASP A 58 1.86 -16.28 1.84
CA ASP A 58 3.07 -16.91 2.37
C ASP A 58 3.31 -16.64 3.87
N ALA A 59 2.87 -15.47 4.36
CA ALA A 59 2.95 -15.12 5.77
C ALA A 59 2.08 -16.01 6.68
N GLY A 60 1.19 -16.84 6.11
CA GLY A 60 0.35 -17.78 6.85
C GLY A 60 -0.69 -17.10 7.75
N SER A 61 -0.90 -15.79 7.60
CA SER A 61 -1.87 -15.03 8.39
C SER A 61 -3.22 -15.01 7.68
N GLU A 62 -3.99 -16.10 7.86
CA GLU A 62 -5.36 -16.21 7.32
C GLU A 62 -6.24 -15.02 7.73
N ALA A 63 -6.02 -14.48 8.94
CA ALA A 63 -6.73 -13.30 9.44
C ALA A 63 -6.44 -12.05 8.60
N LEU A 64 -5.18 -11.82 8.23
CA LEU A 64 -4.78 -10.66 7.43
C LEU A 64 -5.28 -10.78 5.98
N LEU A 65 -5.24 -11.99 5.42
CA LEU A 65 -5.80 -12.25 4.10
C LEU A 65 -7.32 -12.05 4.07
N ALA A 66 -8.02 -12.52 5.11
CA ALA A 66 -9.46 -12.30 5.26
C ALA A 66 -9.80 -10.81 5.36
N GLU A 67 -9.01 -10.05 6.11
CA GLU A 67 -9.15 -8.59 6.21
C GLU A 67 -8.93 -7.89 4.86
N PHE A 68 -7.88 -8.29 4.13
CA PHE A 68 -7.60 -7.78 2.78
C PHE A 68 -8.76 -8.04 1.82
N HIS A 69 -9.26 -9.28 1.74
CA HIS A 69 -10.41 -9.62 0.90
C HIS A 69 -11.67 -8.84 1.30
N ALA A 70 -11.92 -8.70 2.60
CA ALA A 70 -13.07 -7.94 3.09
C ALA A 70 -12.97 -6.45 2.72
N PHE A 71 -11.77 -5.87 2.81
CA PHE A 71 -11.52 -4.49 2.41
C PHE A 71 -11.73 -4.31 0.90
N VAL A 72 -11.02 -5.09 0.08
CA VAL A 72 -11.08 -4.98 -1.40
C VAL A 72 -12.50 -5.20 -1.89
N GLY A 73 -13.19 -6.23 -1.41
CA GLY A 73 -14.56 -6.55 -1.82
C GLY A 73 -15.54 -5.41 -1.50
N LYS A 74 -15.50 -4.87 -0.27
CA LYS A 74 -16.38 -3.77 0.14
C LYS A 74 -16.13 -2.50 -0.69
N GLN A 75 -14.87 -2.13 -0.86
CA GLN A 75 -14.53 -0.90 -1.59
C GLN A 75 -14.83 -1.03 -3.08
N LEU A 76 -14.58 -2.20 -3.67
CA LEU A 76 -14.92 -2.46 -5.07
C LEU A 76 -16.42 -2.34 -5.31
N LEU A 77 -17.26 -2.98 -4.48
CA LEU A 77 -18.71 -2.92 -4.62
C LEU A 77 -19.21 -1.47 -4.53
N ARG A 78 -18.69 -0.72 -3.56
CA ARG A 78 -19.07 0.68 -3.37
C ARG A 78 -18.66 1.55 -4.55
N ALA A 79 -17.39 1.48 -4.96
CA ALA A 79 -16.85 2.26 -6.07
C ALA A 79 -17.55 1.93 -7.41
N ALA A 80 -17.84 0.66 -7.66
CA ALA A 80 -18.54 0.23 -8.87
C ALA A 80 -19.97 0.77 -8.94
N PHE A 81 -20.68 0.78 -7.80
CA PHE A 81 -22.04 1.32 -7.70
C PHE A 81 -22.06 2.84 -7.81
N ASP A 82 -21.11 3.52 -7.17
CA ASP A 82 -20.98 4.99 -7.22
C ASP A 82 -20.43 5.50 -8.56
N HIS A 83 -20.22 4.62 -9.55
CA HIS A 83 -19.63 4.94 -10.85
C HIS A 83 -18.28 5.65 -10.74
N ASP A 84 -17.45 5.22 -9.79
CA ASP A 84 -16.10 5.75 -9.62
C ASP A 84 -15.34 5.70 -10.96
N PRO A 85 -14.72 6.82 -11.39
CA PRO A 85 -14.10 6.90 -12.71
C PRO A 85 -12.87 6.01 -12.84
N VAL A 86 -12.12 5.74 -11.77
CA VAL A 86 -10.96 4.85 -11.82
C VAL A 86 -11.42 3.42 -12.05
N VAL A 87 -12.36 2.94 -11.24
CA VAL A 87 -12.90 1.57 -11.36
C VAL A 87 -13.65 1.40 -12.68
N SER A 88 -14.45 2.38 -13.08
CA SER A 88 -15.29 2.28 -14.28
C SER A 88 -14.49 2.40 -15.59
N ALA A 89 -13.43 3.20 -15.62
CA ALA A 89 -12.60 3.37 -16.82
C ALA A 89 -11.51 2.30 -16.94
N LEU A 90 -10.81 1.98 -15.84
CA LEU A 90 -9.69 1.03 -15.87
C LEU A 90 -10.14 -0.43 -15.78
N TYR A 91 -11.26 -0.70 -15.10
CA TYR A 91 -11.76 -2.05 -14.87
C TYR A 91 -13.26 -2.18 -15.24
N PRO A 92 -13.65 -1.85 -16.49
CA PRO A 92 -15.07 -1.73 -16.86
C PRO A 92 -15.86 -3.03 -16.69
N ASN A 93 -15.24 -4.18 -16.97
CA ASN A 93 -15.88 -5.49 -16.80
C ASN A 93 -16.11 -5.84 -15.33
N LEU A 94 -15.13 -5.54 -14.47
CA LEU A 94 -15.23 -5.78 -13.04
C LEU A 94 -16.29 -4.86 -12.41
N ALA A 95 -16.30 -3.59 -12.80
CA ALA A 95 -17.30 -2.62 -12.38
C ALA A 95 -18.72 -3.04 -12.78
N LYS A 96 -18.88 -3.54 -14.01
CA LYS A 96 -20.17 -4.07 -14.50
C LYS A 96 -20.64 -5.26 -13.67
N ALA A 97 -19.79 -6.27 -13.47
CA ALA A 97 -20.14 -7.46 -12.70
C ALA A 97 -20.51 -7.12 -11.25
N ALA A 98 -19.78 -6.21 -10.61
CA ALA A 98 -20.07 -5.73 -9.26
C ALA A 98 -21.45 -5.06 -9.17
N ARG A 99 -21.81 -4.21 -10.14
CA ARG A 99 -23.14 -3.58 -10.19
C ARG A 99 -24.27 -4.58 -10.40
N GLU A 100 -24.12 -5.48 -11.38
CA GLU A 100 -25.11 -6.53 -11.64
C GLU A 100 -25.36 -7.40 -10.40
N TRP A 101 -24.31 -7.68 -9.62
CA TRP A 101 -24.43 -8.38 -8.35
C TRP A 101 -25.19 -7.58 -7.29
N VAL A 102 -24.91 -6.29 -7.14
CA VAL A 102 -25.63 -5.41 -6.19
C VAL A 102 -27.11 -5.32 -6.55
N ASP A 103 -27.44 -5.13 -7.82
CA ASP A 103 -28.83 -5.06 -8.31
C ASP A 103 -29.58 -6.36 -8.02
N LEU A 104 -28.94 -7.52 -8.28
CA LEU A 104 -29.51 -8.83 -7.97
C LEU A 104 -29.82 -9.00 -6.48
N VAL A 105 -28.87 -8.66 -5.60
CA VAL A 105 -29.05 -8.79 -4.15
C VAL A 105 -30.13 -7.83 -3.65
N ALA A 106 -30.19 -6.61 -4.19
CA ALA A 106 -31.22 -5.63 -3.86
C ALA A 106 -32.62 -6.12 -4.30
N GLU A 107 -32.75 -6.68 -5.50
CA GLU A 107 -34.01 -7.24 -6.00
C GLU A 107 -34.52 -8.38 -5.09
N VAL A 108 -33.63 -9.29 -4.67
CA VAL A 108 -33.98 -10.38 -3.75
C VAL A 108 -34.46 -9.83 -2.41
N GLN A 109 -33.79 -8.81 -1.87
CA GLN A 109 -34.16 -8.22 -0.58
C GLN A 109 -35.52 -7.51 -0.65
N VAL A 110 -35.77 -6.73 -1.70
CA VAL A 110 -37.08 -6.06 -1.91
C VAL A 110 -38.21 -7.08 -2.01
N LYS A 111 -38.02 -8.18 -2.75
CA LYS A 111 -39.02 -9.25 -2.84
C LYS A 111 -39.30 -9.93 -1.51
N LYS A 112 -38.28 -10.09 -0.66
CA LYS A 112 -38.43 -10.66 0.68
C LYS A 112 -39.22 -9.75 1.62
N GLU A 113 -39.02 -8.44 1.53
CA GLU A 113 -39.72 -7.46 2.37
C GLU A 113 -41.17 -7.19 1.92
N ALA A 114 -41.47 -7.44 0.65
CA ALA A 114 -42.81 -7.29 0.09
C ALA A 114 -43.73 -8.52 0.27
N ALA A 115 -43.21 -9.63 0.81
CA ALA A 115 -43.91 -10.90 1.06
C ALA A 115 -44.33 -11.04 2.53
#